data_AF-A0A8B3P2F0-F1
#
_entry.id   AF-A0A8B3P2F0-F1
#
_cell.length_a   1.000
_cell.length_b   1.000
_cell.length_c   1.000
_cell.angle_alpha   90.00
_cell.angle_beta   90.00
_cell.angle_gamma   90.00
#
_symmetry.space_group_name_H-M   'P 1'
#
loop_
_entity.id
_entity.type
_entity.pdbx_description
1 polymer ?
#
loop_
_entity_poly.entity_id
_entity_poly.type
_entity_poly.pdbx_seq_one_letter_code
_entity_poly.pdbx_strand_id
1 'polypeptide(L)' 'MLVAYAGKDPFEPPVDVSEPKYLRRASDTRPERAYRMFRNGKDTFYIALAMKTKEVNVLRWITAERCKRLGLDNPYSVKE' A
#
# COMPACT_ATOMS: atom_id res chain seq x y z
N MET A 1 -36.02 27.83 -16.87
CA MET A 1 -35.21 29.03 -16.55
C MET A 1 -34.05 28.56 -15.69
N LEU A 2 -32.87 28.35 -16.28
CA LEU A 2 -31.69 27.86 -15.58
C LEU A 2 -30.95 29.06 -14.97
N VAL A 3 -30.89 29.11 -13.65
CA VAL A 3 -30.14 30.13 -12.92
C VAL A 3 -28.65 29.82 -13.09
N ALA A 4 -27.90 30.74 -13.70
CA ALA A 4 -26.45 30.65 -13.80
C ALA A 4 -25.86 30.75 -12.39
N TYR A 5 -25.17 29.70 -11.96
CA TYR A 5 -24.46 29.68 -10.68
C TYR A 5 -23.42 30.82 -10.64
N ALA A 6 -23.54 31.68 -9.64
CA ALA A 6 -22.58 32.73 -9.34
C ALA A 6 -21.26 32.11 -8.89
N GLY A 7 -20.17 32.40 -9.61
CA GLY A 7 -18.84 31.91 -9.26
C GLY A 7 -17.82 31.95 -10.39
N LYS A 8 -17.87 32.98 -11.27
CA LYS A 8 -16.76 33.28 -12.17
C LYS A 8 -16.10 34.56 -11.66
N ASP A 9 -15.15 34.39 -10.75
CA ASP A 9 -14.28 35.46 -10.31
C ASP A 9 -13.22 35.69 -11.41
N PRO A 10 -13.11 36.90 -12.01
CA PRO A 10 -12.19 37.14 -13.12
C PRO A 10 -10.70 37.12 -12.73
N PHE A 11 -10.39 36.92 -11.45
CA PHE A 11 -9.05 36.87 -10.90
C PHE A 11 -8.52 35.46 -10.61
N GLU A 12 -9.32 34.41 -10.82
CA GLU A 12 -8.83 33.05 -10.63
C GLU A 12 -7.87 32.66 -11.76
N PRO A 13 -6.59 32.34 -11.45
CA PRO A 13 -5.71 31.76 -12.46
C PRO A 13 -6.32 30.45 -12.95
N PRO A 14 -6.11 30.07 -14.22
CA PRO A 14 -6.64 28.81 -14.75
C PRO A 14 -6.18 27.68 -13.85
N VAL A 15 -7.12 26.88 -13.35
CA VAL A 15 -6.81 25.65 -12.61
C VAL A 15 -5.95 24.80 -13.54
N ASP A 16 -4.65 24.75 -13.28
CA ASP A 16 -3.74 23.92 -14.04
C ASP A 16 -4.15 22.47 -13.82
N VAL A 17 -4.81 21.89 -14.83
CA VAL A 17 -5.26 20.51 -14.84
C VAL A 17 -4.09 19.55 -15.07
N SER A 18 -2.84 20.03 -14.91
CA SER A 18 -1.66 19.19 -14.86
C SER A 18 -1.88 18.17 -13.75
N GLU A 19 -2.16 16.95 -14.21
CA GLU A 19 -2.59 15.77 -13.48
C GLU A 19 -2.31 15.85 -11.99
N PRO A 20 -3.29 15.59 -11.11
CA PRO A 20 -2.94 15.26 -9.73
C PRO A 20 -1.87 14.17 -9.80
N LYS A 21 -0.65 14.57 -9.44
CA LYS A 21 0.42 13.67 -9.04
C LYS A 21 -0.12 13.00 -7.78
N TYR A 22 -1.09 12.09 -7.93
CA TYR A 22 -1.35 11.09 -6.93
C TYR A 22 -0.01 10.41 -6.84
N LEU A 23 0.74 10.82 -5.82
CA LEU A 23 1.94 10.16 -5.34
C LEU A 23 1.62 8.68 -5.50
N ARG A 24 2.22 8.04 -6.51
CA ARG A 24 2.24 6.60 -6.64
C ARG A 24 2.84 6.18 -5.31
N ARG A 25 1.99 5.89 -4.32
CA ARG A 25 2.43 5.40 -3.01
C ARG A 25 3.34 4.26 -3.37
N ALA A 26 4.62 4.39 -2.98
CA ALA A 26 5.69 3.50 -3.36
C ALA A 26 5.12 2.09 -3.43
N SER A 27 5.14 1.50 -4.63
CA SER A 27 4.39 0.30 -4.97
C SER A 27 4.42 -0.69 -3.81
N ASP A 28 3.28 -0.89 -3.13
CA ASP A 28 3.19 -1.78 -1.99
C ASP A 28 3.79 -3.12 -2.39
N THR A 29 4.97 -3.43 -1.85
CA THR A 29 5.64 -4.68 -2.17
C THR A 29 4.76 -5.82 -1.66
N ARG A 30 4.82 -6.99 -2.31
CA ARG A 30 4.04 -8.16 -1.86
C ARG A 30 4.23 -8.44 -0.36
N PRO A 31 5.46 -8.37 0.21
CA PRO A 31 5.65 -8.56 1.65
C PRO A 31 4.95 -7.51 2.50
N GLU A 32 5.04 -6.24 2.13
CA GLU A 32 4.42 -5.14 2.87
C GLU A 32 2.89 -5.25 2.86
N ARG A 33 2.30 -5.65 1.73
CA ARG A 33 0.87 -5.92 1.62
C ARG A 33 0.43 -7.10 2.50
N ALA A 34 1.20 -8.19 2.50
CA ALA A 34 0.93 -9.34 3.37
C ALA A 34 0.99 -8.94 4.85
N TYR A 35 2.01 -8.18 5.25
CA TYR A 35 2.17 -7.69 6.61
C TYR A 35 1.02 -6.75 7.03
N ARG A 36 0.54 -5.88 6.13
CA ARG A 36 -0.62 -5.03 6.39
C ARG A 36 -1.89 -5.84 6.62
N MET A 37 -2.15 -6.86 5.81
CA MET A 37 -3.32 -7.74 6.02
C MET A 37 -3.23 -8.49 7.35
N PHE A 38 -2.04 -8.96 7.72
CA PHE A 38 -1.79 -9.58 9.02
C PHE A 38 -2.04 -8.61 10.18
N ARG A 39 -1.56 -7.37 10.08
CA ARG A 39 -1.83 -6.30 11.08
C ARG A 39 -3.30 -5.95 11.21
N ASN A 40 -4.10 -6.16 10.16
CA ASN A 40 -5.55 -6.01 10.18
C ASN A 40 -6.28 -7.23 10.76
N GLY A 41 -5.57 -8.20 11.33
CA GLY A 41 -6.13 -9.40 11.96
C GLY A 41 -6.55 -10.50 10.98
N LYS A 42 -6.06 -10.48 9.73
CA LYS A 42 -6.29 -11.57 8.79
C LYS A 42 -5.34 -12.73 9.07
N ASP A 43 -5.89 -13.94 9.02
CA ASP A 43 -5.12 -15.18 9.16
C ASP A 43 -4.19 -15.44 7.97
N THR A 44 -3.09 -16.15 8.20
CA THR A 44 -2.05 -16.45 7.21
C THR A 44 -2.58 -17.27 6.06
N PHE A 45 -3.47 -18.22 6.33
CA PHE A 45 -4.16 -19.00 5.31
C PHE A 45 -5.01 -18.11 4.38
N TYR A 46 -5.78 -17.18 4.96
CA TYR A 46 -6.60 -16.25 4.18
C TYR A 46 -5.74 -15.33 3.30
N ILE A 47 -4.63 -14.82 3.83
CA ILE A 47 -3.69 -13.98 3.08
C ILE A 47 -3.07 -14.78 1.93
N ALA A 48 -2.72 -16.04 2.17
CA ALA A 48 -2.17 -16.94 1.14
C ALA A 48 -3.13 -17.13 -0.03
N LEU A 49 -4.43 -17.36 0.27
CA LEU A 49 -5.49 -17.42 -0.73
C LEU A 49 -5.63 -16.10 -1.50
N ALA A 50 -5.70 -14.97 -0.79
CA ALA A 50 -5.86 -13.65 -1.40
C ALA A 50 -4.69 -13.27 -2.33
N MET A 51 -3.47 -13.73 -2.01
CA MET A 51 -2.25 -13.43 -2.76
C MET A 51 -1.84 -14.53 -3.74
N LYS A 52 -2.64 -15.60 -3.87
CA LYS A 52 -2.38 -16.78 -4.72
C LYS A 52 -0.98 -17.35 -4.49
N THR A 53 -0.60 -17.51 -3.23
CA THR A 53 0.72 -18.04 -2.82
C THR A 53 0.59 -19.14 -1.79
N LYS A 54 1.67 -19.91 -1.57
CA LYS A 54 1.74 -20.84 -0.44
C LYS A 54 1.80 -20.08 0.89
N GLU A 55 1.16 -20.61 1.92
CA GLU A 55 1.14 -20.02 3.26
C GLU A 55 2.55 -19.83 3.84
N VAL A 56 3.47 -20.76 3.58
CA VAL A 56 4.88 -20.67 3.97
C VAL A 56 5.54 -19.37 3.47
N ASN A 57 5.20 -18.92 2.27
CA ASN A 57 5.75 -17.67 1.72
C ASN A 57 5.18 -16.44 2.44
N VAL A 58 3.90 -16.48 2.80
CA VAL A 58 3.25 -15.42 3.56
C VAL A 58 3.88 -15.30 4.95
N LEU A 59 4.11 -16.42 5.64
CA LEU A 59 4.81 -16.45 6.92
C LEU A 59 6.22 -15.85 6.81
N ARG A 60 6.99 -16.23 5.79
CA ARG A 60 8.32 -15.66 5.53
C ARG A 60 8.25 -14.14 5.33
N TRP A 61 7.30 -13.65 4.54
CA TRP A 61 7.11 -12.22 4.29
C TRP A 61 6.72 -11.44 5.55
N ILE A 62 5.76 -11.93 6.32
CA ILE A 62 5.33 -11.30 7.58
C ILE A 62 6.50 -11.25 8.55
N THR A 63 7.27 -12.33 8.65
CA THR A 63 8.43 -12.40 9.54
C THR A 63 9.52 -11.42 9.11
N ALA A 64 9.85 -11.37 7.82
CA ALA A 64 10.82 -10.44 7.28
C ALA A 64 10.44 -8.98 7.54
N GLU A 65 9.18 -8.60 7.28
CA GLU A 65 8.66 -7.26 7.56
C GLU A 65 8.64 -6.93 9.05
N ARG A 66 8.29 -7.90 9.90
CA ARG A 66 8.32 -7.73 11.36
C ARG A 66 9.75 -7.51 11.86
N CYS A 67 10.71 -8.31 11.41
CA CYS A 67 12.12 -8.16 11.76
C CYS A 67 12.65 -6.80 11.29
N LYS A 68 12.38 -6.40 10.05
CA LYS A 68 12.77 -5.09 9.50
C LYS A 68 12.25 -3.92 10.35
N ARG A 69 10.98 -3.98 10.79
CA ARG A 69 10.38 -2.92 11.61
C ARG A 69 10.87 -2.89 13.05
N LEU A 70 11.25 -4.04 13.60
CA LEU A 70 11.80 -4.16 14.96
C LEU A 70 13.32 -4.02 15.02
N GLY A 71 14.00 -3.89 13.88
CA GLY A 71 15.47 -3.90 13.81
C GLY A 71 16.08 -5.24 14.23
N LEU A 72 15.36 -6.35 14.05
CA LEU A 72 15.82 -7.69 14.36
C LEU A 72 16.41 -8.37 13.12
N ASP A 73 17.33 -9.29 13.35
CA ASP A 73 17.83 -10.15 12.29
C ASP A 73 16.68 -11.02 11.71
N ASN A 74 16.61 -11.07 10.39
CA ASN A 74 15.63 -11.88 9.69
C ASN A 74 16.16 -13.33 9.57
N PRO A 75 15.50 -14.33 10.18
CA PRO A 75 15.93 -15.73 10.11
C PRO A 75 15.86 -16.32 8.69
N TYR A 76 15.16 -15.66 7.78
CA TYR A 76 15.03 -16.06 6.37
C TYR A 76 15.94 -15.27 5.42
N SER A 77 16.75 -14.35 5.95
CA SER A 77 17.85 -13.73 5.20
C SER A 77 18.96 -14.76 5.07
N VAL A 78 18.90 -15.61 4.04
CA VAL A 78 20.04 -16.47 3.71
C VAL A 78 21.21 -15.52 3.38
N LYS A 79 22.21 -15.49 4.26
CA LYS A 79 23.54 -14.96 3.93
C LYS A 79 24.14 -16.00 2.97
N GLU A 80 24.05 -15.75 1.66
CA GLU A 80 24.97 -16.39 0.71
C GLU A 80 26.37 -15.82 0.90
#